data_AF-A0A1Y5SFE8-F1
#
_entry.id   AF-A0A1Y5SFE8-F1
#
_cell.length_a   1.000
_cell.length_b   1.000
_cell.length_c   1.000
_cell.angle_alpha   90.00
_cell.angle_beta   90.00
_cell.angle_gamma   90.00
#
_symmetry.space_group_name_H-M   'P 1'
#
loop_
_entity.id
_entity.type
_entity.pdbx_description
1 polymer ?
#
loop_
_entity_poly.entity_id
_entity_poly.type
_entity_poly.pdbx_seq_one_letter_code
_entity_poly.pdbx_strand_id
1 'polypeptide(L)' 'MSRIAVGDICYNPTNGAFEARVDIDREGRTYRYPCSIPGTLMMDDATIRRSLTQQAQKMAGREGGLMSIR' A
#
# COMPACT_ATOMS: atom_id res chain seq x y z
N MET A 1 -9.46 14.45 6.16
CA MET A 1 -9.57 12.98 6.04
C MET A 1 -8.83 12.58 4.78
N SER A 2 -7.78 11.77 4.88
CA SER A 2 -7.07 11.27 3.69
C SER A 2 -7.91 10.20 3.01
N ARG A 3 -8.17 10.32 1.70
CA ARG A 3 -8.89 9.28 0.95
C ARG A 3 -7.89 8.24 0.51
N ILE A 4 -8.16 6.97 0.80
CA ILE A 4 -7.31 5.85 0.40
C ILE A 4 -8.06 5.01 -0.62
N ALA A 5 -7.43 4.75 -1.77
CA ALA A 5 -7.95 3.89 -2.81
C ALA A 5 -6.94 2.77 -3.10
N VAL A 6 -7.37 1.52 -2.92
CA VAL A 6 -6.59 0.35 -3.34
C VAL A 6 -6.95 0.06 -4.79
N GLY A 7 -5.95 0.05 -5.66
CA GLY A 7 -6.10 -0.31 -7.06
C GLY A 7 -6.23 -1.82 -7.26
N ASP A 8 -5.97 -2.27 -8.49
CA ASP A 8 -6.01 -3.68 -8.84
C ASP A 8 -4.97 -4.48 -8.04
N ILE A 9 -5.40 -5.62 -7.49
CA ILE A 9 -4.58 -6.52 -6.68
C ILE A 9 -4.21 -7.70 -7.55
N CYS A 10 -2.92 -7.88 -7.80
CA CYS A 10 -2.38 -8.99 -8.56
C CYS A 10 -1.61 -9.93 -7.64
N TYR A 11 -1.79 -11.24 -7.80
CA TYR A 11 -0.96 -12.22 -7.11
C TYR A 11 0.26 -12.57 -7.97
N ASN A 12 1.45 -12.43 -7.39
CA ASN A 12 2.72 -12.81 -7.98
C ASN A 12 3.18 -14.15 -7.40
N PRO A 13 3.02 -15.28 -8.13
CA PRO A 13 3.38 -16.61 -7.64
C PRO A 13 4.90 -16.80 -7.51
N THR A 14 5.71 -16.06 -8.26
CA THR A 14 7.18 -16.11 -8.17
C THR A 14 7.67 -15.62 -6.82
N ASN A 15 7.04 -14.56 -6.30
CA ASN A 15 7.39 -13.95 -5.01
C ASN A 15 6.49 -14.44 -3.85
N GLY A 16 5.43 -15.19 -4.15
CA GLY A 16 4.42 -15.59 -3.17
C GLY A 16 3.77 -14.39 -2.49
N ALA A 17 3.44 -13.35 -3.26
CA ALA A 17 3.00 -12.07 -2.72
C ALA A 17 1.86 -11.44 -3.52
N PHE A 18 1.01 -10.69 -2.84
CA PHE A 18 -0.02 -9.83 -3.44
C PHE A 18 0.55 -8.43 -3.65
N GLU A 19 0.53 -7.99 -4.89
CA GLU A 19 1.04 -6.69 -5.33
C GLU A 19 -0.14 -5.80 -5.72
N ALA A 20 -0.17 -4.57 -5.19
CA ALA A 20 -1.18 -3.60 -5.58
C ALA A 20 -0.64 -2.18 -5.46
N ARG A 21 -1.27 -1.27 -6.19
CA ARG A 21 -1.01 0.18 -6.05
C ARG A 21 -2.03 0.76 -5.11
N VAL A 22 -1.58 1.52 -4.11
CA VAL A 22 -2.45 2.23 -3.20
C VAL A 22 -2.27 3.73 -3.39
N ASP A 23 -3.35 4.40 -3.74
CA ASP A 23 -3.40 5.83 -3.92
C ASP A 23 -3.90 6.47 -2.62
N ILE A 24 -3.12 7.40 -2.06
CA ILE A 24 -3.46 8.17 -0.86
C ILE A 24 -3.60 9.64 -1.27
N ASP A 25 -4.81 10.17 -1.15
CA ASP A 25 -5.08 11.59 -1.31
C ASP A 25 -4.77 12.33 0.01
N ARG A 26 -3.87 13.31 -0.07
CA ARG A 26 -3.47 14.16 1.04
C ARG A 26 -3.31 15.60 0.55
N GLU A 27 -4.09 16.50 1.12
CA GLU A 27 -4.02 17.95 0.84
C GLU A 27 -4.17 18.29 -0.66
N GLY A 28 -5.06 17.57 -1.36
CA GLY A 28 -5.31 17.76 -2.79
C GLY A 28 -4.23 17.18 -3.70
N ARG A 29 -3.28 16.40 -3.15
CA ARG A 29 -2.28 15.65 -3.91
C ARG A 29 -2.50 14.16 -3.71
N THR A 30 -2.53 13.42 -4.81
CA THR A 30 -2.58 11.96 -4.78
C THR A 30 -1.18 11.38 -4.84
N TYR A 31 -0.79 10.66 -3.79
CA TYR A 31 0.47 9.94 -3.71
C TYR A 31 0.21 8.45 -3.98
N ARG A 32 1.02 7.85 -4.85
CA ARG A 32 0.84 6.46 -5.28
C ARG A 32 1.94 5.59 -4.72
N TYR A 33 1.55 4.59 -3.94
CA TYR A 33 2.46 3.70 -3.24
C TYR A 33 2.36 2.27 -3.79
N PRO A 34 3.43 1.72 -4.39
CA PRO A 34 3.49 0.31 -4.73
C PRO A 34 3.61 -0.50 -3.42
N CYS A 35 2.64 -1.38 -3.18
CA CYS A 35 2.59 -2.25 -2.01
C CYS A 35 2.70 -3.71 -2.45
N SER A 36 3.42 -4.50 -1.66
CA SER A 36 3.59 -5.93 -1.87
C SER A 36 3.55 -6.62 -0.52
N ILE A 37 2.60 -7.53 -0.36
CA ILE A 37 2.34 -8.26 0.88
C ILE A 37 2.57 -9.75 0.62
N PRO A 38 3.52 -10.40 1.31
CA PRO A 38 3.69 -11.84 1.22
C PRO A 38 2.43 -12.54 1.77
N GLY A 39 1.96 -13.55 1.05
CA GLY A 39 0.71 -14.23 1.40
C GLY A 39 0.45 -15.47 0.57
N THR A 40 -0.34 -16.39 1.14
CA THR A 40 -0.85 -17.55 0.39
C THR A 40 -2.04 -17.14 -0.46
N LEU A 41 -2.22 -17.80 -1.60
CA LEU A 41 -3.30 -17.54 -2.56
C LEU A 41 -4.73 -17.68 -1.95
N MET A 42 -4.85 -18.41 -0.84
CA MET A 42 -6.08 -18.59 -0.06
C MET A 42 -6.34 -17.45 0.95
N MET A 43 -5.48 -16.44 1.02
CA MET A 43 -5.68 -15.31 1.92
C MET A 43 -6.93 -14.52 1.53
N ASP A 44 -7.71 -14.10 2.53
CA ASP A 44 -8.95 -13.37 2.31
C ASP A 44 -8.71 -11.97 1.73
N ASP A 45 -9.52 -11.57 0.74
CA ASP A 45 -9.41 -10.28 0.04
C ASP A 45 -9.45 -9.08 1.01
N ALA A 46 -10.30 -9.14 2.05
CA ALA A 46 -10.38 -8.07 3.05
C ALA A 46 -9.07 -7.95 3.84
N THR A 47 -8.42 -9.08 4.12
CA THR A 47 -7.12 -9.12 4.81
C THR A 47 -6.01 -8.58 3.92
N ILE A 48 -6.01 -8.94 2.64
CA ILE A 48 -5.03 -8.44 1.65
C ILE A 48 -5.17 -6.92 1.52
N ARG A 49 -6.38 -6.42 1.30
CA ARG A 49 -6.66 -4.97 1.19
C ARG A 49 -6.27 -4.19 2.42
N ARG A 50 -6.57 -4.72 3.61
CA ARG A 50 -6.19 -4.11 4.89
C ARG A 50 -4.67 -4.03 5.00
N SER A 51 -3.96 -5.10 4.67
CA SER A 51 -2.50 -5.16 4.73
C SER A 51 -1.84 -4.19 3.76
N LEU A 52 -2.31 -4.14 2.51
CA LEU A 52 -1.84 -3.18 1.50
C LEU A 52 -2.06 -1.74 1.96
N THR A 53 -3.24 -1.44 2.49
CA THR A 53 -3.57 -0.11 3.03
C THR A 53 -2.67 0.26 4.20
N GLN A 54 -2.41 -0.66 5.12
CA GLN A 54 -1.50 -0.43 6.25
C GLN A 54 -0.07 -0.20 5.79
N GLN A 55 0.42 -0.95 4.80
CA GLN A 55 1.75 -0.76 4.23
C GLN A 55 1.87 0.61 3.56
N ALA A 56 0.86 1.01 2.78
CA ALA A 56 0.79 2.33 2.15
C ALA A 56 0.81 3.47 3.18
N GLN A 57 0.01 3.36 4.24
CA GLN A 57 0.01 4.34 5.34
C GLN A 57 1.35 4.39 6.07
N LYS A 58 2.02 3.24 6.28
CA LYS A 58 3.35 3.20 6.88
C LYS A 58 4.39 3.89 5.97
N MET A 59 4.30 3.73 4.65
CA MET A 59 5.16 4.42 3.71
C MET A 59 4.89 5.92 3.68
N ALA A 60 3.63 6.34 3.59
CA ALA A 60 3.23 7.74 3.66
C ALA A 60 3.64 8.41 4.99
N GLY A 61 3.57 7.68 6.10
CA GLY A 61 4.06 8.13 7.40
C GLY A 61 5.58 8.28 7.45
N ARG A 62 6.33 7.44 6.73
CA ARG A 62 7.79 7.56 6.60
C ARG A 62 8.20 8.71 5.68
N GLU A 63 7.45 8.97 4.61
CA GLU A 63 7.68 10.16 3.77
C GLU A 63 7.35 11.47 4.49
N GLY A 64 6.41 11.43 5.46
CA GLY A 64 6.19 12.52 6.42
C GLY A 64 7.18 12.56 7.60
N GLY A 65 8.15 11.63 7.66
CA GLY A 65 9.14 11.49 8.74
C GLY A 65 10.59 11.57 8.29
N LEU A 66 10.86 11.70 6.99
CA LEU A 66 12.18 12.04 6.46
C LEU A 66 12.27 13.56 6.33
N MET A 67 12.47 14.24 7.46
CA MET A 67 13.35 15.41 7.43
C MET A 67 14.69 14.89 6.93
N SER A 68 15.03 15.20 5.69
CA SER A 68 16.40 15.17 5.22
C SER A 68 17.16 16.20 6.06
N ILE A 69 17.71 15.79 7.20
CA ILE A 69 18.79 16.56 7.84
C ILE A 69 19.99 16.47 6.89
N ARG A 70 20.26 17.60 6.23
CA ARG A 70 21.56 17.89 5.63
C ARG A 70 22.56 18.20 6.74
#